data_AF-A0A4Z2BE75-F1
#
_entry.id   AF-A0A4Z2BE75-F1
#
_cell.length_a   1.000
_cell.length_b   1.000
_cell.length_c   1.000
_cell.angle_alpha   90.00
_cell.angle_beta   90.00
_cell.angle_gamma   90.00
#
_symmetry.space_group_name_H-M   'P 1'
#
loop_
_entity.id
_entity.type
_entity.pdbx_description
1 polymer ?
#
loop_
_entity_poly.entity_id
_entity_poly.type
_entity_poly.pdbx_seq_one_letter_code
_entity_poly.pdbx_strand_id
1 'polypeptide(L)'
;MKMWERRLAEGNVDSFENLKAYLEKNELENTILRCMKAHISALQKHFGRYFPEDSAKYDWIRDPFQATAPADLSATEFDEVYYGQFVSLYMKQVFFIDDSGPPLGHMILSLGAYLGGFNGNYAWNQIGAEYPNNVSVWSLRCLPAVCGALCVPLVYLLTLELRFCHLSALGTALLVLLENSLIVQSRFMLLESVLIFFVLLAFFSYLRFHNRPNR
;
A
#
# COMPACT_ATOMS: atom_id res chain seq x y z
N MET A 1 -15.53 -0.27 21.27
CA MET A 1 -16.57 0.71 21.64
C MET A 1 -17.08 0.59 23.08
N LYS A 2 -17.41 -0.62 23.59
CA LYS A 2 -17.90 -0.83 24.97
C LYS A 2 -17.00 -0.23 26.07
N MET A 3 -15.68 -0.24 25.88
CA MET A 3 -14.73 0.41 26.81
C MET A 3 -14.94 1.93 26.92
N TRP A 4 -15.22 2.61 25.80
CA TRP A 4 -15.46 4.05 25.78
C TRP A 4 -16.79 4.43 26.42
N GLU A 5 -17.83 3.61 26.23
CA GLU A 5 -19.12 3.78 26.88
C GLU A 5 -19.00 3.67 28.42
N ARG A 6 -18.24 2.69 28.92
CA ARG A 6 -17.94 2.55 30.35
C ARG A 6 -17.18 3.76 30.90
N ARG A 7 -16.16 4.25 30.18
CA ARG A 7 -15.40 5.44 30.58
C ARG A 7 -16.24 6.72 30.62
N LEU A 8 -17.13 6.92 29.64
CA LEU A 8 -18.08 8.04 29.66
C LEU A 8 -19.18 7.89 30.73
N ALA A 9 -19.50 6.67 31.16
CA ALA A 9 -20.40 6.44 32.29
C ALA A 9 -19.73 6.79 33.64
N GLU A 10 -18.43 6.55 33.75
CA GLU A 10 -17.57 6.89 34.90
C GLU A 10 -17.14 8.37 34.91
N GLY A 11 -17.50 9.16 33.89
CA GLY A 11 -17.11 10.57 33.77
C GLY A 11 -15.64 10.80 33.41
N ASN A 12 -14.92 9.74 33.01
CA ASN A 12 -13.50 9.83 32.67
C ASN A 12 -13.34 10.26 31.20
N VAL A 13 -12.80 11.47 31.01
CA VAL A 13 -12.51 12.08 29.69
C VAL A 13 -11.00 12.26 29.44
N ASP A 14 -10.14 11.53 30.16
CA ASP A 14 -8.67 11.70 30.15
C ASP A 14 -8.02 11.48 28.78
N SER A 15 -8.74 10.89 27.81
CA SER A 15 -8.25 10.72 26.44
C SER A 15 -8.19 12.02 25.63
N PHE A 16 -8.77 13.12 26.13
CA PHE A 16 -8.76 14.42 25.48
C PHE A 16 -8.43 15.54 26.49
N GLU A 17 -7.15 15.66 26.86
CA GLU A 17 -6.66 16.64 27.85
C GLU A 17 -7.14 18.08 27.58
N ASN A 18 -7.12 18.51 26.31
CA ASN A 18 -7.59 19.83 25.90
C ASN A 18 -9.11 20.02 26.08
N LEU A 19 -9.89 18.95 25.92
CA LEU A 19 -11.35 19.00 26.09
C LEU A 19 -11.71 19.10 27.57
N LYS A 20 -10.98 18.38 28.44
CA LYS A 20 -11.16 18.43 29.90
C LYS A 20 -10.94 19.83 30.46
N ALA A 21 -9.83 20.48 30.09
CA ALA A 21 -9.53 21.86 30.50
C ALA A 21 -10.58 22.87 29.97
N TYR A 22 -11.15 22.63 28.79
CA TYR A 22 -12.20 23.46 28.22
C TYR A 22 -13.58 23.25 28.89
N LEU A 23 -13.86 22.02 29.33
CA LEU A 23 -15.10 21.64 30.02
C LEU A 23 -15.17 22.22 31.44
N GLU A 24 -14.07 22.12 32.20
CA GLU A 24 -13.95 22.69 33.55
C GLU A 24 -14.09 24.22 33.53
N LYS A 25 -13.56 24.89 32.50
CA LYS A 25 -13.59 26.35 32.38
C LYS A 25 -14.98 26.92 32.04
N ASN A 26 -15.85 26.13 31.41
CA ASN A 26 -17.13 26.63 30.87
C ASN A 26 -18.38 25.98 31.51
N GLU A 27 -18.22 25.14 32.55
CA GLU A 27 -19.32 24.47 33.27
C GLU A 27 -20.28 23.66 32.34
N LEU A 28 -19.78 23.16 31.21
CA LEU A 28 -20.57 22.52 30.14
C LEU A 28 -20.60 20.98 30.21
N GLU A 29 -20.09 20.39 31.29
CA GLU A 29 -19.85 18.95 31.43
C GLU A 29 -21.08 18.09 31.11
N ASN A 30 -22.25 18.45 31.66
CA ASN A 30 -23.45 17.62 31.54
C ASN A 30 -24.06 17.60 30.12
N THR A 31 -23.95 18.71 29.38
CA THR A 31 -24.49 18.81 28.00
C THR A 31 -23.61 18.05 27.02
N ILE A 32 -22.28 18.22 27.14
CA ILE A 32 -21.32 17.60 26.22
C ILE A 32 -21.22 16.10 26.47
N LEU A 33 -21.24 15.65 27.73
CA LEU A 33 -21.26 14.22 28.05
C LEU A 33 -22.51 13.53 27.47
N ARG A 34 -23.66 14.22 27.46
CA ARG A 34 -24.90 13.72 26.85
C ARG A 34 -24.79 13.64 25.32
N CYS A 35 -24.23 14.65 24.67
CA CYS A 35 -23.99 14.63 23.23
C CYS A 35 -22.99 13.54 22.82
N MET A 36 -21.89 13.36 23.57
CA MET A 36 -20.91 12.31 23.30
C MET A 36 -21.50 10.92 23.48
N LYS A 37 -22.30 10.69 24.54
CA LYS A 37 -23.04 9.43 24.71
C LYS A 37 -23.98 9.17 23.53
N ALA A 38 -24.76 10.16 23.12
CA ALA A 38 -25.66 10.03 21.96
C ALA A 38 -24.90 9.72 20.66
N HIS A 39 -23.75 10.35 20.44
CA HIS A 39 -22.92 10.13 19.27
C HIS A 39 -22.29 8.73 19.26
N ILE A 40 -21.76 8.27 20.39
CA ILE A 40 -21.20 6.92 20.53
C ILE A 40 -22.28 5.85 20.33
N SER A 41 -23.48 6.03 20.90
CA SER A 41 -24.61 5.12 20.65
C SER A 41 -25.02 5.09 19.18
N ALA A 42 -25.05 6.25 18.51
CA ALA A 42 -25.35 6.32 17.08
C ALA A 42 -24.26 5.62 16.24
N LEU A 43 -22.99 5.87 16.56
CA LEU A 43 -21.85 5.28 15.88
C LEU A 43 -21.82 3.75 16.05
N GLN A 44 -22.15 3.24 17.24
CA GLN A 44 -22.28 1.79 17.48
C GLN A 44 -23.42 1.17 16.65
N LYS A 45 -24.56 1.87 16.52
CA LYS A 45 -25.66 1.43 15.66
C LYS A 45 -25.27 1.40 14.18
N HIS A 46 -24.54 2.42 13.71
CA HIS A 46 -24.02 2.46 12.35
C HIS A 46 -22.98 1.35 12.13
N PHE A 47 -22.08 1.14 13.09
CA PHE A 47 -21.06 0.10 13.02
C PHE A 47 -21.67 -1.29 12.91
N GLY A 48 -22.68 -1.62 13.72
CA GLY A 48 -23.40 -2.90 13.61
C GLY A 48 -24.16 -3.09 12.30
N ARG A 49 -24.59 -2.00 11.65
CA ARG A 49 -25.23 -2.06 10.32
C ARG A 49 -24.24 -2.40 9.21
N TYR A 50 -23.03 -1.86 9.26
CA TYR A 50 -21.99 -2.11 8.25
C TYR A 50 -21.18 -3.36 8.51
N PHE A 51 -21.03 -3.75 9.78
CA PHE A 51 -20.27 -4.91 10.21
C PHE A 51 -21.16 -5.81 11.08
N PRO A 52 -21.95 -6.72 10.46
CA PRO A 52 -22.87 -7.65 11.16
C PRO A 52 -22.13 -8.83 11.82
N GLU A 53 -22.49 -9.19 13.06
CA GLU A 53 -21.75 -10.13 13.93
C GLU A 53 -21.54 -11.52 13.31
N ASP A 54 -22.43 -11.94 12.41
CA ASP A 54 -22.45 -13.27 11.81
C ASP A 54 -21.35 -13.53 10.75
N SER A 55 -20.52 -12.54 10.41
CA SER A 55 -19.51 -12.66 9.36
C SER A 55 -18.08 -12.63 9.92
N ALA A 56 -17.43 -13.81 9.91
CA ALA A 56 -16.02 -14.00 10.26
C ALA A 56 -15.05 -13.13 9.42
N LYS A 57 -15.52 -12.59 8.29
CA LYS A 57 -14.77 -11.69 7.40
C LYS A 57 -14.39 -10.37 8.08
N TYR A 58 -15.16 -9.92 9.07
CA TYR A 58 -15.00 -8.59 9.70
C TYR A 58 -14.47 -8.65 11.13
N ASP A 59 -14.10 -9.83 11.63
CA ASP A 59 -13.66 -10.00 13.02
C ASP A 59 -12.38 -9.20 13.33
N TRP A 60 -11.49 -9.03 12.34
CA TRP A 60 -10.31 -8.17 12.46
C TRP A 60 -10.62 -6.68 12.60
N ILE A 61 -11.76 -6.21 12.09
CA ILE A 61 -12.18 -4.81 12.24
C ILE A 61 -12.71 -4.59 13.66
N ARG A 62 -13.30 -5.63 14.27
CA ARG A 62 -13.87 -5.57 15.62
C ARG A 62 -12.80 -5.72 16.70
N ASP A 63 -11.93 -6.70 16.52
CA ASP A 63 -10.87 -7.05 17.46
C ASP A 63 -9.50 -7.10 16.76
N PRO A 64 -8.98 -5.93 16.33
CA PRO A 64 -7.76 -5.84 15.51
C PRO A 64 -6.49 -6.37 16.20
N PHE A 65 -6.54 -6.61 17.51
CA PHE A 65 -5.40 -7.10 18.29
C PHE A 65 -5.49 -8.59 18.65
N GLN A 66 -6.63 -9.25 18.40
CA GLN A 66 -6.83 -10.67 18.68
C GLN A 66 -7.21 -11.48 17.45
N ALA A 67 -7.79 -10.84 16.43
CA ALA A 67 -8.14 -11.51 15.20
C ALA A 67 -6.90 -12.04 14.49
N THR A 68 -6.98 -13.31 14.08
CA THR A 68 -5.98 -13.92 13.22
C THR A 68 -6.09 -13.25 11.85
N ALA A 69 -4.98 -12.71 11.34
CA ALA A 69 -4.96 -12.16 9.99
C ALA A 69 -5.46 -13.23 9.01
N PRO A 70 -6.34 -12.89 8.05
CA PRO A 70 -6.79 -13.86 7.05
C PRO A 70 -5.57 -14.45 6.34
N ALA A 71 -5.50 -15.78 6.30
CA ALA A 71 -4.33 -16.54 5.87
C ALA A 71 -3.99 -16.36 4.38
N ASP A 72 -4.89 -15.77 3.60
CA ASP A 72 -4.74 -15.59 2.16
C ASP A 72 -4.59 -14.10 1.81
N LEU A 73 -3.33 -13.67 1.69
CA LEU A 73 -2.92 -12.45 0.97
C LEU A 73 -2.93 -12.67 -0.56
N SER A 74 -3.77 -13.60 -1.03
CA SER A 74 -4.07 -13.88 -2.45
C SER A 74 -5.26 -13.06 -2.96
N ALA A 75 -5.72 -12.10 -2.17
CA ALA A 75 -6.77 -11.17 -2.53
C ALA A 75 -6.18 -10.04 -3.40
N THR A 76 -6.92 -9.58 -4.41
CA THR A 76 -6.56 -8.40 -5.21
C THR A 76 -6.49 -7.15 -4.33
N GLU A 77 -5.33 -6.50 -4.24
CA GLU A 77 -5.20 -5.25 -3.50
C GLU A 77 -5.73 -4.04 -4.30
N PHE A 78 -6.05 -2.93 -3.62
CA PHE A 78 -6.76 -1.78 -4.17
C PHE A 78 -6.23 -1.32 -5.54
N ASP A 79 -4.92 -1.14 -5.65
CA ASP A 79 -4.27 -0.65 -6.88
C ASP A 79 -4.03 -1.75 -7.94
N GLU A 80 -3.96 -3.03 -7.54
CA GLU A 80 -3.76 -4.15 -8.50
C GLU A 80 -4.96 -4.31 -9.44
N VAL A 81 -6.17 -3.97 -8.97
CA VAL A 81 -7.39 -3.99 -9.77
C VAL A 81 -7.25 -3.02 -10.96
N TYR A 82 -6.78 -1.80 -10.72
CA TYR A 82 -6.63 -0.78 -11.77
C TYR A 82 -5.55 -1.16 -12.77
N TYR A 83 -4.34 -1.47 -12.30
CA TYR A 83 -3.24 -1.88 -13.19
C TYR A 83 -3.58 -3.16 -13.94
N GLY A 84 -4.32 -4.08 -13.31
CA GLY A 84 -4.81 -5.30 -13.93
C GLY A 84 -5.77 -5.03 -15.08
N GLN A 85 -6.70 -4.08 -14.94
CA GLN A 85 -7.58 -3.69 -16.04
C GLN A 85 -6.78 -3.20 -17.25
N PHE A 86 -5.79 -2.33 -17.04
CA PHE A 86 -4.94 -1.84 -18.12
C PHE A 86 -4.14 -2.96 -18.78
N VAL A 87 -3.52 -3.85 -17.99
CA VAL A 87 -2.80 -5.02 -18.52
C VAL A 87 -3.74 -5.90 -19.36
N SER A 88 -4.97 -6.15 -18.91
CA SER A 88 -5.96 -6.91 -19.68
C SER A 88 -6.37 -6.22 -20.98
N LEU A 89 -6.49 -4.88 -20.99
CA LEU A 89 -6.79 -4.10 -22.20
C LEU A 89 -5.63 -4.16 -23.21
N TYR A 90 -4.39 -4.06 -22.75
CA TYR A 90 -3.20 -4.25 -23.58
C TYR A 90 -3.14 -5.65 -24.19
N MET A 91 -3.45 -6.70 -23.43
CA MET A 91 -3.50 -8.09 -23.95
C MET A 91 -4.55 -8.27 -25.03
N LYS A 92 -5.71 -7.63 -24.86
CA LYS A 92 -6.81 -7.68 -25.83
C LYS A 92 -6.59 -6.74 -27.02
N GLN A 93 -5.50 -5.97 -27.04
CA GLN A 93 -5.20 -4.97 -28.07
C GLN A 93 -6.36 -3.98 -28.29
N VAL A 94 -7.07 -3.64 -27.21
CA VAL A 94 -8.17 -2.67 -27.24
C VAL A 94 -7.61 -1.29 -26.92
N PHE A 95 -7.91 -0.31 -27.77
CA PHE A 95 -7.55 1.07 -27.51
C PHE A 95 -8.34 1.62 -26.32
N PHE A 96 -7.65 2.27 -25.39
CA PHE A 96 -8.25 2.95 -24.25
C PHE A 96 -7.54 4.29 -24.04
N ILE A 97 -8.21 5.20 -23.35
CA ILE A 97 -7.65 6.49 -22.95
C ILE A 97 -7.36 6.39 -21.46
N ASP A 98 -6.13 6.68 -21.10
CA ASP A 98 -5.65 6.67 -19.72
C ASP A 98 -5.26 8.08 -19.31
N ASP A 99 -5.93 8.58 -18.27
CA ASP A 99 -5.68 9.89 -17.68
C ASP A 99 -4.62 9.82 -16.56
N SER A 100 -4.18 8.62 -16.16
CA SER A 100 -3.40 8.41 -14.95
C SER A 100 -1.89 8.49 -15.14
N GLY A 101 -1.36 8.32 -16.36
CA GLY A 101 0.09 8.41 -16.56
C GLY A 101 0.59 8.06 -17.96
N PRO A 102 1.92 8.07 -18.17
CA PRO A 102 2.52 7.71 -19.45
C PRO A 102 2.33 6.20 -19.75
N PRO A 103 2.11 5.82 -21.02
CA PRO A 103 1.75 4.45 -21.40
C PRO A 103 2.87 3.43 -21.19
N LEU A 104 4.12 3.89 -21.12
CA LEU A 104 5.30 3.03 -21.08
C LEU A 104 5.30 2.08 -19.87
N GLY A 105 4.91 2.56 -18.69
CA GLY A 105 4.91 1.72 -17.49
C GLY A 105 3.88 0.59 -17.58
N HIS A 106 2.68 0.90 -18.08
CA HIS A 106 1.65 -0.12 -18.33
C HIS A 106 2.06 -1.12 -19.42
N MET A 107 2.78 -0.67 -20.46
CA MET A 107 3.34 -1.56 -21.49
C MET A 107 4.42 -2.51 -20.93
N ILE A 108 5.23 -2.05 -19.99
CA ILE A 108 6.24 -2.90 -19.34
C ILE A 108 5.55 -3.97 -18.46
N LEU A 109 4.53 -3.58 -17.69
CA LEU A 109 3.73 -4.53 -16.90
C LEU A 109 3.02 -5.55 -17.80
N SER A 110 2.43 -5.10 -18.92
CA SER A 110 1.79 -6.01 -19.87
C SER A 110 2.81 -6.95 -20.52
N LEU A 111 4.00 -6.48 -20.89
CA LEU A 111 5.06 -7.36 -21.39
C LEU A 111 5.43 -8.46 -20.38
N GLY A 112 5.57 -8.10 -19.09
CA GLY A 112 5.81 -9.08 -18.02
C GLY A 112 4.67 -10.10 -17.89
N ALA A 113 3.43 -9.64 -17.96
CA ALA A 113 2.25 -10.50 -17.94
C ALA A 113 2.18 -11.44 -19.16
N TYR A 114 2.56 -10.95 -20.34
CA TYR A 114 2.59 -11.73 -21.58
C TYR A 114 3.63 -12.86 -21.50
N LEU A 115 4.84 -12.56 -21.01
CA LEU A 115 5.87 -13.56 -20.74
C LEU A 115 5.42 -14.59 -19.71
N GLY A 116 4.55 -14.19 -18.78
CA GLY A 116 3.88 -15.06 -17.82
C GLY A 116 2.75 -15.92 -18.37
N GLY A 117 2.37 -15.77 -19.64
CA GLY A 117 1.26 -16.52 -20.25
C GLY A 117 -0.13 -15.95 -19.93
N PHE A 118 -0.24 -14.69 -19.51
CA PHE A 118 -1.53 -14.05 -19.22
C PHE A 118 -2.26 -13.64 -20.51
N ASN A 119 -3.46 -14.17 -20.71
CA ASN A 119 -4.25 -13.94 -21.93
C ASN A 119 -5.24 -12.76 -21.85
N GLY A 120 -5.24 -11.97 -20.76
CA GLY A 120 -6.19 -10.85 -20.58
C GLY A 120 -7.64 -11.24 -20.28
N ASN A 121 -7.95 -12.53 -20.23
CA ASN A 121 -9.30 -13.07 -19.98
C ASN A 121 -9.63 -13.15 -18.48
N TYR A 122 -9.43 -12.04 -17.78
CA TYR A 122 -9.82 -11.87 -16.37
C TYR A 122 -10.48 -10.50 -16.17
N ALA A 123 -11.60 -10.49 -15.44
CA ALA A 123 -12.38 -9.30 -15.15
C ALA A 123 -12.07 -8.80 -13.73
N TRP A 124 -11.38 -7.68 -13.67
CA TRP A 124 -10.94 -7.03 -12.43
C TRP A 124 -12.08 -6.19 -11.83
N ASN A 125 -13.04 -6.86 -11.20
CA ASN A 125 -14.30 -6.21 -10.77
C ASN A 125 -14.34 -5.88 -9.27
N GLN A 126 -13.56 -6.58 -8.45
CA GLN A 126 -13.61 -6.43 -6.99
C GLN A 126 -12.22 -6.49 -6.37
N ILE A 127 -12.01 -5.62 -5.38
CA ILE A 127 -10.86 -5.65 -4.48
C ILE A 127 -11.07 -6.81 -3.51
N GLY A 128 -10.04 -7.61 -3.32
CA GLY A 128 -10.04 -8.79 -2.47
C GLY A 128 -10.68 -10.02 -3.11
N ALA A 129 -10.85 -10.05 -4.43
CA ALA A 129 -11.27 -11.23 -5.16
C ALA A 129 -10.10 -12.23 -5.26
N GLU A 130 -10.38 -13.51 -5.05
CA GLU A 130 -9.40 -14.57 -5.25
C GLU A 130 -9.04 -14.69 -6.73
N TYR A 131 -7.75 -14.85 -7.00
CA TYR A 131 -7.27 -15.06 -8.36
C TYR A 131 -7.71 -16.45 -8.87
N PRO A 132 -8.29 -16.55 -10.07
CA PRO A 132 -8.62 -17.83 -10.66
C PRO A 132 -7.34 -18.61 -11.00
N ASN A 133 -7.43 -19.95 -10.96
CA ASN A 133 -6.30 -20.86 -11.23
C ASN A 133 -5.63 -20.65 -12.60
N ASN A 134 -6.29 -19.96 -13.54
CA ASN A 134 -5.74 -19.67 -14.88
C ASN A 134 -4.86 -18.42 -14.93
N VAL A 135 -4.80 -17.61 -13.86
CA VAL A 135 -3.96 -16.40 -13.80
C VAL A 135 -2.76 -16.67 -12.90
N SER A 136 -1.57 -16.66 -13.49
CA SER A 136 -0.33 -16.78 -12.73
C SER A 136 0.01 -15.46 -12.02
N VAL A 137 -0.49 -15.31 -10.79
CA VAL A 137 -0.23 -14.14 -9.92
C VAL A 137 1.26 -13.90 -9.73
N TRP A 138 2.03 -14.97 -9.60
CA TRP A 138 3.48 -14.91 -9.49
C TRP A 138 4.11 -14.17 -10.67
N SER A 139 3.71 -14.47 -11.91
CA SER A 139 4.27 -13.83 -13.11
C SER A 139 3.92 -12.34 -13.19
N LEU A 140 2.72 -11.97 -12.74
CA LEU A 140 2.27 -10.57 -12.70
C LEU A 140 3.07 -9.74 -11.69
N ARG A 141 3.38 -10.32 -10.52
CA ARG A 141 4.15 -9.65 -9.45
C ARG A 141 5.67 -9.78 -9.62
N CYS A 142 6.14 -10.70 -10.46
CA CYS A 142 7.57 -10.97 -10.66
C CYS A 142 8.34 -9.73 -11.13
N LEU A 143 7.78 -8.98 -12.08
CA LEU A 143 8.45 -7.82 -12.66
C LEU A 143 8.66 -6.67 -11.64
N PRO A 144 7.62 -6.19 -10.93
CA PRO A 144 7.77 -5.28 -9.78
C PRO A 144 8.77 -5.78 -8.74
N ALA A 145 8.71 -7.07 -8.38
CA ALA A 145 9.59 -7.64 -7.36
C ALA A 145 11.06 -7.63 -7.81
N VAL A 146 11.34 -7.95 -9.08
CA VAL A 146 12.70 -7.90 -9.64
C VAL A 146 13.21 -6.46 -9.70
N CYS A 147 12.39 -5.51 -10.17
CA CYS A 147 12.76 -4.09 -10.19
C CYS A 147 13.06 -3.56 -8.78
N GLY A 148 12.19 -3.86 -7.80
CA GLY A 148 12.40 -3.48 -6.40
C GLY A 148 13.66 -4.10 -5.80
N ALA A 149 13.93 -5.37 -6.08
CA ALA A 149 15.16 -6.04 -5.63
C ALA A 149 16.42 -5.43 -6.26
N LEU A 150 16.37 -5.04 -7.54
CA LEU A 150 17.48 -4.41 -8.25
C LEU A 150 17.74 -2.97 -7.80
N CYS A 151 16.77 -2.27 -7.19
CA CYS A 151 16.99 -0.95 -6.61
C CYS A 151 18.10 -0.97 -5.53
N VAL A 152 18.16 -2.03 -4.71
CA VAL A 152 19.12 -2.15 -3.61
C VAL A 152 20.59 -2.12 -4.08
N PRO A 153 21.05 -3.02 -4.97
CA PRO A 153 22.41 -2.95 -5.49
C PRO A 153 22.66 -1.70 -6.35
N LEU A 154 21.63 -1.13 -6.97
CA LEU A 154 21.78 0.08 -7.78
C LEU A 154 22.06 1.31 -6.91
N VAL A 155 21.41 1.43 -5.75
CA VAL A 155 21.72 2.46 -4.75
C VAL A 155 23.15 2.30 -4.24
N TYR A 156 23.61 1.08 -3.97
CA TYR A 156 25.02 0.82 -3.60
C TYR A 156 25.99 1.38 -4.65
N LEU A 157 25.77 1.05 -5.91
CA LEU A 157 26.60 1.52 -7.02
C LEU A 157 26.54 3.06 -7.17
N LEU A 158 25.36 3.65 -7.00
CA LEU A 158 25.17 5.09 -7.07
C LEU A 158 25.93 5.82 -5.95
N THR A 159 25.93 5.29 -4.73
CA THR A 159 26.72 5.85 -3.61
C THR A 159 28.23 5.76 -3.87
N LEU A 160 28.70 4.71 -4.55
CA LEU A 160 30.10 4.62 -4.98
C LEU A 160 30.46 5.64 -6.07
N GLU A 161 29.57 5.86 -7.03
CA GLU A 161 29.77 6.90 -8.06
C GLU A 161 29.78 8.31 -7.44
N LEU A 162 29.12 8.52 -6.30
CA LEU A 162 29.21 9.75 -5.51
C LEU A 162 30.52 9.90 -4.71
N ARG A 163 31.50 9.01 -4.88
CA ARG A 163 32.83 9.02 -4.23
C ARG A 163 32.80 8.78 -2.70
N PHE A 164 31.75 8.19 -2.17
CA PHE A 164 31.71 7.75 -0.77
C PHE A 164 32.50 6.44 -0.56
N CYS A 165 32.83 6.14 0.71
CA CYS A 165 33.50 4.90 1.06
C CYS A 165 32.56 3.68 0.96
N HIS A 166 33.14 2.49 0.77
CA HIS A 166 32.37 1.24 0.67
C HIS A 166 31.50 0.95 1.90
N LEU A 167 31.92 1.38 3.10
CA LEU A 167 31.13 1.22 4.32
C LEU A 167 29.86 2.08 4.29
N SER A 168 29.97 3.33 3.84
CA SER A 168 28.81 4.21 3.66
C SER A 168 27.88 3.66 2.58
N ALA A 169 28.42 3.18 1.46
CA ALA A 169 27.62 2.59 0.39
C ALA A 169 26.84 1.35 0.86
N LEU A 170 27.49 0.48 1.65
CA LEU A 170 26.85 -0.69 2.26
C LEU A 170 25.76 -0.25 3.26
N GLY A 171 26.04 0.74 4.09
CA GLY A 171 25.06 1.32 5.02
C GLY A 171 23.83 1.87 4.30
N THR A 172 24.01 2.64 3.23
CA THR A 172 22.90 3.16 2.41
C THR A 172 22.09 2.04 1.77
N ALA A 173 22.74 1.02 1.21
CA ALA A 173 22.06 -0.13 0.63
C ALA A 173 21.26 -0.92 1.66
N LEU A 174 21.79 -1.12 2.88
CA LEU A 174 21.07 -1.76 3.98
C LEU A 174 19.85 -0.96 4.44
N LEU A 175 19.97 0.37 4.51
CA LEU A 175 18.83 1.22 4.87
C LEU A 175 17.69 1.11 3.84
N VAL A 176 18.02 1.05 2.55
CA VAL A 176 17.02 0.85 1.48
C VAL A 176 16.46 -0.57 1.49
N LEU A 177 17.31 -1.58 1.76
CA LEU A 177 16.87 -2.98 1.89
C LEU A 177 15.86 -3.16 3.03
N LEU A 178 16.03 -2.43 4.15
CA LEU A 178 15.17 -2.50 5.33
C LEU A 178 14.00 -1.50 5.28
N GLU A 179 13.84 -0.77 4.18
CA GLU A 179 12.77 0.21 4.02
C GLU A 179 11.46 -0.53 3.71
N ASN A 180 10.53 -0.51 4.68
CA ASN A 180 9.31 -1.29 4.61
C ASN A 180 8.38 -0.87 3.46
N SER A 181 8.32 0.42 3.11
CA SER A 181 7.45 0.89 2.03
C SER A 181 7.83 0.26 0.70
N LEU A 182 9.12 0.25 0.37
CA LEU A 182 9.66 -0.32 -0.87
C LEU A 182 9.46 -1.85 -0.91
N ILE A 183 9.64 -2.54 0.22
CA ILE A 183 9.38 -3.98 0.31
C ILE A 183 7.90 -4.28 0.04
N VAL A 184 6.99 -3.50 0.63
CA VAL A 184 5.55 -3.70 0.45
C VAL A 184 5.14 -3.36 -0.98
N GLN A 185 5.59 -2.23 -1.53
CA GLN A 185 5.23 -1.81 -2.89
C GLN A 185 5.77 -2.75 -3.97
N SER A 186 6.97 -3.30 -3.82
CA SER A 186 7.56 -4.23 -4.80
C SER A 186 6.91 -5.62 -4.80
N ARG A 187 6.13 -5.97 -3.78
CA ARG A 187 5.43 -7.26 -3.70
C ARG A 187 4.13 -7.29 -4.50
N PHE A 188 3.52 -6.15 -4.76
CA PHE A 188 2.27 -6.05 -5.50
C PHE A 188 2.51 -5.69 -6.97
N MET A 189 1.50 -5.86 -7.80
CA MET A 189 1.53 -5.46 -9.22
C MET A 189 1.40 -3.93 -9.37
N LEU A 190 2.37 -3.21 -8.81
CA LEU A 190 2.44 -1.75 -8.71
C LEU A 190 3.53 -1.20 -9.64
N LEU A 191 3.26 -0.07 -10.27
CA LEU A 191 4.15 0.58 -11.25
C LEU A 191 5.26 1.40 -10.56
N GLU A 192 5.06 1.77 -9.30
CA GLU A 192 5.95 2.60 -8.49
C GLU A 192 7.35 1.97 -8.36
N SER A 193 7.42 0.66 -8.13
CA SER A 193 8.70 -0.06 -8.00
C SER A 193 9.54 -0.01 -9.29
N VAL A 194 8.86 -0.13 -10.45
CA VAL A 194 9.48 -0.03 -11.78
C VAL A 194 9.93 1.41 -12.05
N LEU A 195 9.12 2.40 -11.68
CA LEU A 195 9.46 3.82 -11.81
C LEU A 195 10.71 4.18 -11.01
N ILE A 196 10.76 3.79 -9.72
CA ILE A 196 11.91 4.04 -8.84
C ILE A 196 13.17 3.41 -9.42
N PHE A 197 13.09 2.18 -9.94
CA PHE A 197 14.22 1.52 -10.59
C PHE A 197 14.76 2.34 -11.77
N PHE A 198 13.90 2.81 -12.69
CA PHE A 198 14.35 3.60 -13.83
C PHE A 198 14.90 4.98 -13.44
N VAL A 199 14.34 5.62 -12.41
CA VAL A 199 14.87 6.89 -11.88
C VAL A 199 16.27 6.68 -11.33
N LEU A 200 16.48 5.66 -10.49
CA LEU A 200 17.81 5.36 -9.95
C LEU A 200 18.80 5.00 -11.06
N LEU A 201 18.37 4.21 -12.05
CA LEU A 201 19.19 3.85 -13.21
C LEU A 201 19.59 5.08 -14.04
N ALA A 202 18.68 6.04 -14.22
CA ALA A 202 18.95 7.29 -14.91
C ALA A 202 19.99 8.12 -14.17
N PHE A 203 19.85 8.29 -12.85
CA PHE A 203 20.84 9.00 -12.03
C PHE A 203 22.20 8.30 -12.02
N PHE A 204 22.22 6.98 -11.89
CA PHE A 204 23.46 6.21 -11.95
C PHE A 204 24.15 6.38 -13.31
N SER A 205 23.41 6.27 -14.41
CA SER A 205 23.94 6.44 -15.77
C SER A 205 24.47 7.86 -16.00
N TYR A 206 23.75 8.87 -15.50
CA TYR A 206 24.16 10.27 -15.54
C TYR A 206 25.46 10.51 -14.77
N LEU A 207 25.53 10.05 -13.52
CA LEU A 207 26.73 10.21 -12.68
C LEU A 207 27.92 9.48 -13.28
N ARG A 208 27.72 8.25 -13.79
CA ARG A 208 28.76 7.47 -14.44
C ARG A 208 29.25 8.13 -15.74
N PHE A 209 28.37 8.78 -16.49
CA PHE A 209 28.75 9.59 -17.64
C PHE A 209 29.55 10.83 -17.21
N HIS A 210 29.11 11.55 -16.18
CA HIS A 210 29.79 12.72 -15.66
C HIS A 210 31.17 12.42 -15.06
N ASN A 211 31.30 11.30 -14.36
CA ASN A 211 32.53 10.84 -13.73
C ASN A 211 33.55 10.24 -14.72
N ARG A 212 33.15 9.98 -15.97
CA ARG A 212 34.09 9.50 -16.98
C ARG A 212 35.11 10.61 -17.26
N PRO A 213 36.41 10.34 -17.18
CA PRO A 213 37.41 11.30 -17.60
C PRO A 213 37.21 11.55 -19.11
N ASN A 214 37.16 12.82 -19.51
CA ASN A 214 37.19 13.21 -20.93
C ASN A 214 38.40 12.52 -21.58
N ARG A 215 38.11 11.56 -22.46
CA ARG A 215 39.09 10.99 -23.37
C ARG A 215 39.02 11.72 -24.69
#